data_AF-A0A946QHM1-F1
#
_entry.id   AF-A0A946QHM1-F1
#
_cell.length_a   1.000
_cell.length_b   1.000
_cell.length_c   1.000
_cell.angle_alpha   90.00
_cell.angle_beta   90.00
_cell.angle_gamma   90.00
#
_symmetry.space_group_name_H-M   'P 1'
#
loop_
_entity.id
_entity.type
_entity.pdbx_description
1 polymer ?
#
loop_
_entity_poly.entity_id
_entity_poly.type
_entity_poly.pdbx_seq_one_letter_code
_entity_poly.pdbx_strand_id
1 'polypeptide(L)'
;MLGVNDNLSYDLTQKKLVNAKKAGADFICVACPWCHMQFDKIQNQIASKRDSEYSLPSILYTQLLGLRLGIGKEELGIVSPENQENQDNELLKQAYSKLFNTEEKKEKKKKSKKKSIKKKAIK
;
A
#
# COMPACT_ATOMS: atom_id res chain seq x y z
N MET A 1 17.97 -11.67 -15.57
CA MET A 1 18.90 -11.44 -14.44
C MET A 1 18.09 -11.19 -13.16
N LEU A 2 17.26 -12.15 -12.71
CA LEU A 2 16.29 -11.97 -11.61
C LEU A 2 16.23 -13.13 -10.58
N GLY A 3 16.97 -14.22 -10.79
CA GLY A 3 17.04 -15.34 -9.85
C GLY A 3 17.72 -16.57 -10.43
N VAL A 4 18.04 -17.55 -9.58
CA VAL A 4 18.60 -18.85 -9.98
C VAL A 4 17.53 -19.73 -10.65
N ASN A 5 16.26 -19.58 -10.24
CA ASN A 5 15.12 -20.29 -10.81
C ASN A 5 13.89 -19.38 -10.80
N ASP A 6 13.58 -18.80 -11.97
CA ASP A 6 12.47 -17.85 -12.12
C ASP A 6 11.11 -18.53 -11.98
N ASN A 7 10.95 -19.77 -12.50
CA ASN A 7 9.69 -20.50 -12.43
C ASN A 7 9.29 -20.79 -10.97
N LEU A 8 10.24 -21.26 -10.17
CA LEU A 8 10.01 -21.49 -8.74
C LEU A 8 9.69 -20.17 -8.01
N SER A 9 10.41 -19.10 -8.33
CA SER A 9 10.18 -17.77 -7.74
C SER A 9 8.78 -17.25 -8.06
N TYR A 10 8.31 -17.45 -9.29
CA TYR A 10 6.95 -17.09 -9.72
C TYR A 10 5.89 -17.90 -8.97
N ASP A 11 6.08 -19.21 -8.82
CA ASP A 11 5.16 -20.08 -8.09
C ASP A 11 5.01 -19.66 -6.62
N LEU A 12 6.13 -19.34 -5.97
CA LEU A 12 6.12 -18.90 -4.57
C LEU A 12 5.44 -17.53 -4.42
N THR A 13 5.72 -16.60 -5.34
CA THR A 13 5.12 -15.26 -5.33
C THR A 13 3.61 -15.33 -5.56
N GLN A 14 3.16 -16.11 -6.54
CA GLN A 14 1.74 -16.33 -6.83
C GLN A 14 1.02 -16.95 -5.63
N LYS A 15 1.58 -18.01 -5.02
CA LYS A 15 0.97 -18.66 -3.84
C LYS A 15 0.79 -17.66 -2.69
N LYS A 16 1.77 -16.80 -2.43
CA LYS A 16 1.68 -15.77 -1.39
C LYS A 16 0.59 -14.73 -1.71
N LEU A 17 0.54 -14.22 -2.95
CA LEU A 17 -0.48 -13.26 -3.39
C LEU A 17 -1.90 -13.83 -3.28
N VAL A 18 -2.11 -15.06 -3.74
CA VAL A 18 -3.40 -15.75 -3.67
C VAL A 18 -3.84 -15.94 -2.21
N ASN A 19 -2.93 -16.42 -1.35
CA ASN A 19 -3.25 -16.66 0.05
C ASN A 19 -3.56 -15.34 0.78
N ALA A 20 -2.79 -14.27 0.53
CA ALA A 20 -3.03 -12.97 1.12
C ALA A 20 -4.38 -12.38 0.69
N LYS A 21 -4.72 -12.47 -0.61
CA LYS A 21 -6.02 -12.02 -1.12
C LYS A 21 -7.18 -12.85 -0.55
N LYS A 22 -7.03 -14.18 -0.45
CA LYS A 22 -8.03 -15.06 0.20
C LYS A 22 -8.23 -14.74 1.69
N ALA A 23 -7.19 -14.28 2.37
CA ALA A 23 -7.27 -13.82 3.75
C ALA A 23 -7.90 -12.41 3.91
N GLY A 24 -8.23 -11.74 2.80
CA GLY A 24 -8.83 -10.39 2.82
C GLY A 24 -7.81 -9.28 3.04
N ALA A 25 -6.52 -9.50 2.74
CA ALA A 25 -5.51 -8.45 2.85
C ALA A 25 -5.77 -7.32 1.85
N ASP A 26 -5.57 -6.07 2.29
CA ASP A 26 -5.62 -4.89 1.42
C ASP A 26 -4.27 -4.60 0.73
N PHE A 27 -3.15 -5.04 1.31
CA PHE A 27 -1.79 -4.86 0.79
C PHE A 27 -0.82 -5.85 1.44
N ILE A 28 0.37 -6.04 0.85
CA ILE A 28 1.49 -6.80 1.42
C ILE A 28 2.55 -5.82 1.94
N CYS A 29 2.81 -5.85 3.24
CA CYS A 29 3.93 -5.15 3.84
C CYS A 29 5.19 -6.03 3.84
N VAL A 30 6.30 -5.51 3.34
CA VAL A 30 7.58 -6.22 3.28
C VAL A 30 8.73 -5.39 3.85
N ALA A 31 9.70 -6.04 4.48
CA ALA A 31 10.89 -5.37 5.02
C ALA A 31 12.10 -5.44 4.07
N CYS A 32 11.95 -6.06 2.90
CA CYS A 32 13.04 -6.32 1.96
C CYS A 32 12.75 -5.65 0.60
N PRO A 33 13.68 -4.84 0.05
CA PRO A 33 13.51 -4.20 -1.26
C PRO A 33 13.33 -5.21 -2.41
N TRP A 34 13.99 -6.36 -2.34
CA TRP A 34 13.81 -7.42 -3.33
C TRP A 34 12.42 -8.05 -3.26
N CYS A 35 11.90 -8.27 -2.05
CA CYS A 35 10.53 -8.73 -1.89
C CYS A 35 9.53 -7.68 -2.38
N HIS A 36 9.81 -6.39 -2.17
CA HIS A 36 8.98 -5.32 -2.69
C HIS A 36 8.94 -5.39 -4.22
N MET A 37 10.10 -5.45 -4.89
CA MET A 37 10.17 -5.61 -6.34
C MET A 37 9.42 -6.87 -6.84
N GLN A 38 9.51 -7.97 -6.09
CA GLN A 38 8.85 -9.23 -6.43
C GLN A 38 7.32 -9.15 -6.37
N PHE A 39 6.76 -8.44 -5.39
CA PHE A 39 5.31 -8.23 -5.25
C PHE A 39 4.78 -7.00 -5.99
N ASP A 40 5.65 -6.10 -6.44
CA ASP A 40 5.28 -4.88 -7.15
C ASP A 40 5.40 -5.08 -8.67
N LYS A 41 6.63 -5.13 -9.19
CA LYS A 41 6.87 -5.21 -10.64
C LYS A 41 6.70 -6.61 -11.21
N ILE A 42 7.19 -7.62 -10.49
CA ILE A 42 7.20 -8.99 -11.03
C ILE A 42 5.80 -9.62 -10.97
N GLN A 43 4.91 -9.19 -10.08
CA GLN A 43 3.52 -9.67 -10.08
C GLN A 43 2.85 -9.40 -11.44
N ASN A 44 3.12 -8.25 -12.07
CA ASN A 44 2.58 -7.88 -13.37
C ASN A 44 3.11 -8.82 -14.47
N GLN A 45 4.39 -9.21 -14.38
CA GLN A 45 4.95 -10.21 -15.29
C GLN A 45 4.32 -11.59 -15.09
N ILE A 46 4.05 -12.00 -13.84
CA ILE A 46 3.36 -13.26 -13.53
C ILE A 46 1.93 -13.22 -14.07
N ALA A 47 1.23 -12.10 -13.89
CA ALA A 47 -0.13 -11.89 -14.36
C ALA A 47 -0.23 -12.06 -15.88
N SER A 48 0.65 -11.41 -16.65
CA SER A 48 0.68 -11.54 -18.11
C SER A 48 1.01 -12.96 -18.59
N LYS A 49 1.88 -13.69 -17.88
CA LYS A 49 2.30 -15.04 -18.27
C LYS A 49 1.30 -16.13 -17.91
N ARG A 50 0.49 -15.92 -16.87
CA ARG A 50 -0.37 -16.96 -16.27
C ARG A 50 -1.86 -16.61 -16.33
N ASP A 51 -2.22 -15.61 -17.13
CA ASP A 51 -3.59 -15.12 -17.33
C ASP A 51 -4.33 -14.96 -16.00
N SER A 52 -3.69 -14.26 -15.07
CA SER A 52 -4.13 -14.18 -13.68
C SER A 52 -4.09 -12.73 -13.17
N GLU A 53 -5.21 -12.21 -12.68
CA GLU A 53 -5.23 -10.88 -12.07
C GLU A 53 -4.90 -10.92 -10.57
N TYR A 54 -3.64 -10.64 -10.26
CA TYR A 54 -3.18 -10.34 -8.90
C TYR A 54 -3.17 -8.82 -8.74
N SER A 55 -4.16 -8.30 -8.02
CA SER A 55 -4.27 -6.89 -7.68
C SER A 55 -4.12 -6.79 -6.16
N LEU A 56 -2.89 -6.97 -5.66
CA LEU A 56 -2.58 -6.76 -4.25
C LEU A 56 -1.33 -5.89 -4.14
N PRO A 57 -1.47 -4.60 -3.77
CA PRO A 57 -0.34 -3.69 -3.74
C PRO A 57 0.67 -4.06 -2.65
N SER A 58 1.95 -3.71 -2.85
CA SER A 58 3.01 -3.91 -1.87
C SER A 58 3.53 -2.58 -1.30
N ILE A 59 4.04 -2.61 -0.07
CA ILE A 59 4.62 -1.45 0.61
C ILE A 59 5.84 -1.87 1.43
N LEU A 60 6.89 -1.03 1.44
CA LEU A 60 8.00 -1.22 2.36
C LEU A 60 7.59 -0.89 3.79
N TYR A 61 8.05 -1.70 4.74
CA TYR A 61 7.81 -1.46 6.17
C TYR A 61 8.28 -0.08 6.61
N THR A 62 9.40 0.41 6.09
CA THR A 62 9.93 1.75 6.36
C THR A 62 9.01 2.86 5.83
N GLN A 63 8.40 2.66 4.65
CA GLN A 63 7.39 3.56 4.10
C GLN A 63 6.15 3.58 4.98
N LEU A 64 5.65 2.40 5.41
CA LEU A 64 4.52 2.31 6.31
C LEU A 64 4.78 3.02 7.65
N LEU A 65 5.97 2.81 8.21
CA LEU A 65 6.40 3.46 9.44
C LEU A 65 6.51 4.98 9.28
N GLY A 66 7.13 5.45 8.19
CA GLY A 66 7.23 6.87 7.88
C GLY A 66 5.86 7.55 7.79
N LEU A 67 4.91 6.91 7.11
CA LEU A 67 3.53 7.41 7.05
C LEU A 67 2.90 7.49 8.44
N ARG A 68 3.16 6.51 9.32
CA ARG A 68 2.67 6.54 10.71
C ARG A 68 3.31 7.65 11.54
N LEU A 69 4.55 8.00 11.24
CA LEU A 69 5.27 9.12 11.87
C LEU A 69 4.88 10.49 11.28
N GLY A 70 3.98 10.53 10.29
CA GLY A 70 3.52 11.76 9.67
C GLY A 70 4.41 12.28 8.54
N ILE A 71 5.34 11.47 8.04
CA ILE A 71 6.16 11.80 6.87
C ILE A 71 5.28 11.74 5.62
N GLY A 72 5.45 12.72 4.73
CA GLY A 72 4.67 12.84 3.50
C GLY A 72 4.91 11.70 2.52
N LYS A 73 3.91 11.36 1.71
CA LYS A 73 4.01 10.28 0.70
C LYS A 73 5.07 10.54 -0.38
N GLU A 74 5.26 11.81 -0.74
CA GLU A 74 6.28 12.25 -1.70
C GLU A 74 7.70 11.98 -1.16
N GLU A 75 7.95 12.38 0.09
CA GLU A 75 9.23 12.19 0.78
C GLU A 75 9.56 10.70 0.98
N LEU A 76 8.52 9.84 1.08
CA LEU A 76 8.67 8.39 1.15
C LEU A 76 8.77 7.69 -0.22
N GLY A 77 8.75 8.45 -1.33
CA GLY A 77 8.84 7.92 -2.69
C GLY A 77 7.64 7.08 -3.14
N ILE A 78 6.47 7.25 -2.50
CA ILE A 78 5.25 6.47 -2.80
C ILE A 78 4.50 7.07 -4.00
N VAL A 79 4.67 8.37 -4.27
CA VAL A 79 3.94 9.12 -5.33
C VAL A 79 4.94 9.90 -6.18
N SER A 80 5.89 9.21 -6.80
CA SER A 80 6.86 9.85 -7.71
C SER A 80 6.33 9.80 -9.15
N PRO A 81 6.48 10.89 -9.94
CA PRO A 81 6.04 10.93 -11.35
C PRO A 81 6.64 9.82 -12.22
N GLU A 82 7.85 9.35 -11.90
CA GLU A 82 8.52 8.25 -12.60
C GLU A 82 7.87 6.86 -12.37
N ASN A 83 6.97 6.74 -11.40
CA ASN A 83 6.26 5.50 -11.06
C ASN A 83 4.80 5.50 -11.59
N GLN A 84 4.45 6.40 -12.52
CA GLN A 84 3.06 6.66 -12.94
C GLN A 84 2.49 5.74 -14.02
N GLU A 85 3.26 4.83 -14.63
CA GLU A 85 2.75 4.05 -15.78
C GLU A 85 1.84 2.87 -15.44
N ASN A 86 1.66 2.48 -14.17
CA ASN A 86 0.88 1.27 -13.84
C ASN A 86 -0.38 1.54 -13.01
N GLN A 87 -1.46 0.87 -13.40
CA GLN A 87 -2.80 0.79 -12.78
C GLN A 87 -2.77 0.51 -11.26
N ASP A 88 -1.65 0.00 -10.76
CA ASP A 88 -1.31 -0.22 -9.35
C ASP A 88 -1.44 1.05 -8.48
N ASN A 89 -1.29 2.24 -9.08
CA ASN A 89 -1.42 3.51 -8.37
C ASN A 89 -2.82 3.73 -7.77
N GLU A 90 -3.89 3.25 -8.40
CA GLU A 90 -5.25 3.44 -7.88
C GLU A 90 -5.55 2.48 -6.72
N LEU A 91 -5.12 1.22 -6.84
CA LEU A 91 -5.26 0.21 -5.77
C LEU A 91 -4.38 0.55 -4.57
N LEU A 92 -3.15 1.03 -4.80
CA LEU A 92 -2.30 1.60 -3.76
C LEU A 92 -2.99 2.80 -3.11
N LYS A 93 -3.49 3.77 -3.88
CA LYS A 93 -4.24 4.93 -3.34
C LYS A 93 -5.43 4.49 -2.50
N GLN A 94 -6.18 3.49 -2.95
CA GLN A 94 -7.32 2.93 -2.22
C GLN A 94 -6.88 2.22 -0.94
N ALA A 95 -5.86 1.36 -0.99
CA ALA A 95 -5.30 0.68 0.18
C ALA A 95 -4.74 1.69 1.21
N TYR A 96 -4.01 2.70 0.76
CA TYR A 96 -3.55 3.81 1.59
C TYR A 96 -4.72 4.60 2.17
N SER A 97 -5.75 4.89 1.38
CA SER A 97 -6.93 5.59 1.88
C SER A 97 -7.63 4.78 2.98
N LYS A 98 -7.76 3.46 2.84
CA LYS A 98 -8.33 2.58 3.87
C LYS A 98 -7.50 2.60 5.15
N LEU A 99 -6.17 2.57 5.04
CA LEU A 99 -5.25 2.64 6.18
C LEU A 99 -5.34 3.98 6.94
N PHE A 100 -5.35 5.10 6.21
CA PHE A 100 -5.13 6.44 6.78
C PHE A 100 -6.41 7.28 6.96
N ASN A 101 -7.54 6.95 6.30
CA ASN A 101 -8.83 7.63 6.52
C ASN A 101 -9.42 7.38 7.92
N THR A 102 -8.84 6.45 8.68
CA THR A 102 -9.18 6.22 10.09
C THR A 102 -8.74 7.36 11.01
N GLU A 103 -7.76 8.17 10.61
CA GLU A 103 -7.21 9.26 11.42
C GLU A 103 -7.76 10.64 11.05
N GLU A 104 -8.07 10.90 9.78
CA GLU A 104 -8.76 12.13 9.41
C GLU A 104 -10.12 12.25 10.12
N LYS A 105 -10.85 11.14 10.29
CA LYS A 105 -12.10 11.14 11.06
C LYS A 105 -11.87 11.42 12.55
N LYS A 106 -10.75 10.97 13.14
CA LYS A 106 -10.43 11.24 14.55
C LYS A 106 -9.95 12.68 14.77
N GLU A 107 -9.18 13.23 13.85
CA GLU A 107 -8.67 14.59 13.94
C GLU A 107 -9.72 15.64 13.54
N LYS A 108 -10.55 15.36 12.52
CA LYS A 108 -11.73 16.18 12.18
C LYS A 108 -12.83 16.07 13.27
N LYS A 109 -13.06 14.91 13.92
CA LYS A 109 -13.94 14.82 15.11
C LYS A 109 -13.36 15.54 16.33
N LYS A 110 -12.05 15.47 16.59
CA LYS A 110 -11.41 16.23 17.68
C LYS A 110 -11.48 17.74 17.41
N LYS A 111 -11.22 18.19 16.17
CA LYS A 111 -11.34 19.60 15.77
C LYS A 111 -12.80 20.07 15.80
N SER A 112 -13.79 19.26 15.40
CA SER A 112 -15.22 19.64 15.45
C SER A 112 -15.83 19.64 16.87
N LYS A 113 -15.45 18.69 17.74
CA LYS A 113 -15.81 18.74 19.17
C LYS A 113 -15.19 19.94 19.87
N LYS A 114 -13.92 20.26 19.60
CA LYS A 114 -13.23 21.42 20.19
C LYS A 114 -13.83 22.77 19.73
N LYS A 115 -14.34 22.84 18.49
CA LYS A 115 -15.06 24.02 17.94
C LYS A 115 -16.48 24.19 18.52
N SER A 116 -17.18 23.09 18.79
CA SER A 116 -18.52 23.13 19.42
C SER A 116 -18.47 23.48 20.92
N ILE A 117 -17.43 23.05 21.64
CA ILE A 117 -17.26 23.39 23.07
C ILE A 117 -16.87 24.87 23.25
N LYS A 118 -15.98 25.41 22.40
CA LYS A 118 -15.61 26.85 22.46
C LYS A 118 -16.76 27.81 22.13
N LYS A 119 -17.71 27.43 21.27
CA LYS A 119 -18.89 28.27 20.95
C LYS A 119 -19.94 28.32 22.06
N LYS A 120 -19.97 27.33 22.97
CA LYS A 120 -20.95 27.25 24.07
C LYS A 120 -20.50 27.96 25.35
N ALA A 121 -19.25 28.41 25.42
CA ALA A 121 -18.66 29.14 26.55
C ALA A 121 -18.59 30.67 26.34
N ILE A 122 -19.07 31.17 25.20
CA ILE A 122 -19.08 32.60 24.81
C ILE A 122 -20.53 33.11 24.71
N LYS A 123 -21.50 32.40 25.29
CA LYS A 123 -22.90 32.80 25.37
C LYS A 123 -23.40 32.61 26.80
#